data_AF-A0A5B8YM56-F1
#
_entry.id   AF-A0A5B8YM56-F1
#
_cell.length_a   1.000
_cell.length_b   1.000
_cell.length_c   1.000
_cell.angle_alpha   90.00
_cell.angle_beta   90.00
_cell.angle_gamma   90.00
#
_symmetry.space_group_name_H-M   'P 1'
#
loop_
_entity.id
_entity.type
_entity.pdbx_description
1 polymer ?
#
loop_
_entity_poly.entity_id
_entity_poly.type
_entity_poly.pdbx_seq_one_letter_code
_entity_poly.pdbx_strand_id
1 'polypeptide(L)' 'MTGGHEHWSRKDLLRPITVQTHVDPVPEFIIKNALKQLGLSKKDFLDWI' A
#
# COMPACT_ATOMS: atom_id res chain seq x y z
N MET A 1 21.38 0.77 7.64
CA MET A 1 20.10 0.23 8.15
C MET A 1 19.00 0.73 7.23
N THR A 2 18.69 -0.03 6.19
CA THR A 2 17.82 0.35 5.07
C THR A 2 16.36 0.02 5.40
N GLY A 3 15.87 0.53 6.53
CA GLY A 3 14.54 0.19 7.08
C GLY A 3 13.43 1.16 6.72
N GLY A 4 13.55 1.89 5.60
CA GLY A 4 12.57 2.93 5.23
C GLY A 4 11.41 2.44 4.38
N HIS A 5 11.55 1.28 3.71
CA HIS A 5 10.58 0.73 2.76
C HIS A 5 10.23 -0.71 3.13
N GLU A 6 8.94 -1.01 3.20
CA GLU A 6 8.43 -2.38 3.24
C GLU A 6 7.87 -2.79 1.87
N HIS A 7 8.06 -4.06 1.52
CA HIS A 7 7.54 -4.64 0.28
C HIS A 7 6.57 -5.76 0.62
N TRP A 8 5.33 -5.62 0.19
CA TRP A 8 4.25 -6.56 0.40
C TRP A 8 3.87 -7.19 -0.93
N SER A 9 3.90 -8.53 -1.01
CA SER A 9 3.55 -9.26 -2.23
C SER A 9 2.50 -10.34 -1.96
N ARG A 10 1.68 -10.62 -2.97
CA ARG A 10 0.64 -11.64 -2.97
C ARG A 10 0.71 -12.38 -4.32
N LYS A 11 0.32 -13.66 -4.36
CA LYS A 11 0.50 -14.53 -5.54
C LYS A 11 -0.20 -14.01 -6.81
N ASP A 12 -1.26 -13.25 -6.65
CA ASP A 12 -2.11 -12.66 -7.69
C ASP A 12 -1.72 -11.22 -8.05
N LEU A 13 -0.78 -10.60 -7.31
CA LEU A 13 -0.29 -9.26 -7.64
C LEU A 13 0.80 -9.34 -8.70
N LEU A 14 0.66 -8.52 -9.76
CA LEU A 14 1.66 -8.40 -10.81
C LEU A 14 2.96 -7.74 -10.34
N ARG A 15 2.89 -6.92 -9.28
CA ARG A 15 4.01 -6.17 -8.69
C ARG A 15 3.83 -6.08 -7.17
N PRO A 16 4.91 -6.09 -6.38
CA PRO A 16 4.82 -5.82 -4.95
C PRO A 16 4.30 -4.40 -4.68
N ILE A 17 3.55 -4.26 -3.58
CA ILE A 17 3.18 -2.97 -3.01
C ILE A 17 4.34 -2.51 -2.13
N THR A 18 4.88 -1.32 -2.39
CA THR A 18 5.93 -0.72 -1.56
C THR A 18 5.34 0.39 -0.69
N VAL A 19 5.55 0.31 0.62
CA VAL A 19 5.12 1.32 1.60
C VAL A 19 6.35 1.93 2.25
N GLN A 20 6.37 3.25 2.37
CA GLN A 20 7.43 3.97 3.10
C GLN A 20 7.08 4.00 4.58
N THR A 21 7.73 3.18 5.40
CA THR A 21 7.47 3.04 6.85
C THR A 21 8.06 4.15 7.70
N HIS A 22 9.01 4.91 7.15
CA HIS A 22 9.65 6.03 7.83
C HIS A 22 8.92 7.37 7.66
N VAL A 23 7.84 7.40 6.85
CA VAL A 23 7.05 8.60 6.58
C VAL A 23 5.69 8.44 7.26
N ASP A 24 5.38 9.34 8.20
CA ASP A 24 4.11 9.38 8.91
C ASP A 24 3.49 10.79 8.79
N PRO A 25 2.31 10.94 8.16
CA PRO A 25 1.49 9.89 7.56
C PRO A 25 2.04 9.37 6.23
N VAL A 26 1.77 8.10 5.93
CA VAL A 26 2.08 7.52 4.61
C VAL A 26 1.42 8.37 3.51
N PRO A 27 2.16 8.81 2.47
CA PRO A 27 1.61 9.69 1.45
C PRO A 27 0.40 9.08 0.73
N GLU A 28 -0.64 9.88 0.52
CA GLU A 28 -1.93 9.42 -0.02
C GLU A 28 -1.80 8.70 -1.39
N PHE A 29 -0.86 9.14 -2.24
CA PHE A 29 -0.67 8.51 -3.55
C PHE A 29 -0.14 7.07 -3.45
N ILE A 30 0.61 6.73 -2.39
CA ILE A 30 1.08 5.36 -2.13
C ILE A 30 -0.12 4.48 -1.82
N ILE A 31 -1.01 4.96 -0.94
CA ILE A 31 -2.25 4.25 -0.58
C ILE A 31 -3.16 4.10 -1.80
N LYS A 32 -3.37 5.16 -2.59
CA LYS A 32 -4.17 5.11 -3.83
C LYS A 32 -3.62 4.09 -4.84
N ASN A 33 -2.30 4.03 -5.00
CA ASN A 33 -1.67 3.06 -5.89
C ASN A 33 -1.84 1.62 -5.38
N ALA A 34 -1.69 1.40 -4.08
CA ALA A 34 -1.91 0.09 -3.47
C ALA A 34 -3.36 -0.40 -3.65
N LEU A 35 -4.36 0.46 -3.38
CA LEU A 35 -5.77 0.14 -3.57
C LEU A 35 -6.09 -0.20 -5.03
N LYS A 36 -5.53 0.55 -5.98
CA LYS A 36 -5.67 0.26 -7.42
C LYS A 36 -5.10 -1.10 -7.79
N GLN A 37 -3.94 -1.48 -7.25
CA GLN A 37 -3.34 -2.80 -7.49
C GLN A 37 -4.15 -3.93 -6.87
N LEU A 38 -4.78 -3.67 -5.72
CA LEU A 38 -5.64 -4.62 -5.01
C LEU A 38 -7.07 -4.71 -5.59
N GLY A 39 -7.44 -3.80 -6.50
CA GLY A 39 -8.81 -3.71 -7.02
C GLY A 39 -9.83 -3.23 -5.97
N LEU A 40 -9.37 -2.52 -4.94
CA LEU A 40 -10.20 -2.02 -3.84
C LEU A 40 -10.55 -0.55 -4.03
N SER A 41 -11.73 -0.16 -3.57
CA SER A 41 -12.14 1.24 -3.47
C SER A 41 -11.67 1.87 -2.16
N LYS A 42 -11.69 3.22 -2.11
CA LYS A 42 -11.46 3.95 -0.85
C LYS A 42 -12.50 3.55 0.22
N LYS A 43 -13.73 3.23 -0.18
CA LYS A 43 -14.78 2.80 0.74
C LYS A 43 -14.41 1.45 1.36
N ASP A 44 -14.02 0.47 0.55
CA ASP A 44 -13.61 -0.86 1.04
C ASP A 44 -12.47 -0.77 2.06
N PHE A 45 -11.56 0.19 1.85
CA PHE A 45 -10.46 0.45 2.79
C PHE A 45 -10.93 1.08 4.11
N LEU A 46 -11.84 2.06 4.05
CA LEU A 46 -12.36 2.75 5.23
C LEU A 46 -13.35 1.90 6.03
N ASP A 47 -14.11 1.03 5.37
CA ASP A 47 -15.06 0.13 6.01
C ASP A 47 -14.34 -1.05 6.72
N TRP A 48 -13.06 -1.31 6.40
CA TRP A 48 -12.24 -2.35 7.03
C TRP A 48 -11.55 -1.90 8.34
N ILE A 49 -11.30 -0.59 8.49
CA ILE A 49 -10.68 0.02 9.68
C ILE A 49 -11.71 0.17 10.80
#